data_AF-A0A917EVJ4-F1
#
_entry.id   AF-A0A917EVJ4-F1
#
_cell.length_a   1.000
_cell.length_b   1.000
_cell.length_c   1.000
_cell.angle_alpha   90.00
_cell.angle_beta   90.00
_cell.angle_gamma   90.00
#
_symmetry.space_group_name_H-M   'P 1'
#
loop_
_entity.id
_entity.type
_entity.pdbx_description
1 polymer ?
#
loop_
_entity_poly.entity_id
_entity_poly.type
_entity_poly.pdbx_seq_one_letter_code
_entity_poly.pdbx_strand_id
1 'polypeptide(L)'
;MTMNSDELPEYDDLFISSTGPAGTAWGLFGNDVGTLNLISAQMLVRAAQEVRRGVVFSLNLETTLPDPPILGRGTLKHHRIELDDGGWDDYYDSFYPQASSQWDSLGHCRHPEVGFYQGYDSAAVTDSTTPALGIEQWSQRGIAGRFVLVDVAGHLARRGTPLDASKSFGIHPELLEEVLTAQESIIEPGDILLLNTGWTRWYRTLAPQARQRLADQGEDLATPGLDPGEATVRWLWNRKIAAIAADCPAVERMPFDKGSEDSFLHIRLIPKLGFALGELFDLEQLAADCETDGRYHGLFVAAPLNTPGGAGSPANALVLK
;
A
#
# COMPACT_ATOMS: atom_id res chain seq x y z
N MET A 1 -12.85 -5.30 -19.65
CA MET A 1 -14.21 -5.38 -19.09
C MET A 1 -14.12 -4.99 -17.63
N THR A 2 -14.88 -4.00 -17.17
CA THR A 2 -15.01 -3.71 -15.73
C THR A 2 -15.95 -4.74 -15.13
N MET A 3 -15.47 -5.53 -14.18
CA MET A 3 -16.29 -6.48 -13.43
C MET A 3 -17.25 -5.71 -12.53
N ASN A 4 -18.49 -6.19 -12.39
CA ASN A 4 -19.43 -5.65 -11.41
C ASN A 4 -18.99 -6.11 -10.01
N SER A 5 -18.68 -5.18 -9.10
CA SER A 5 -18.24 -5.50 -7.74
C SER A 5 -19.26 -6.35 -6.97
N ASP A 6 -20.54 -6.23 -7.32
CA ASP A 6 -21.64 -6.96 -6.69
C ASP A 6 -21.64 -8.45 -7.06
N GLU A 7 -20.84 -8.87 -8.05
CA GLU A 7 -20.70 -10.25 -8.47
C GLU A 7 -19.57 -10.99 -7.76
N LEU A 8 -18.75 -10.28 -6.96
CA LEU A 8 -17.64 -10.91 -6.26
C LEU A 8 -18.12 -11.66 -5.01
N PRO A 9 -17.67 -12.91 -4.80
CA PRO A 9 -17.99 -13.68 -3.61
C PRO A 9 -17.56 -12.95 -2.33
N GLU A 10 -18.24 -13.24 -1.22
CA GLU A 10 -17.73 -12.87 0.10
C GLU A 10 -16.48 -13.72 0.42
N TYR A 11 -15.66 -13.28 1.38
CA TYR A 11 -14.39 -13.93 1.67
C TYR A 11 -14.53 -15.42 2.03
N ASP A 12 -15.57 -15.81 2.76
CA ASP A 12 -15.82 -17.22 3.11
C ASP A 12 -16.14 -18.09 1.90
N ASP A 13 -16.81 -17.53 0.90
CA ASP A 13 -17.21 -18.27 -0.30
C ASP A 13 -15.99 -18.66 -1.15
N LEU A 14 -14.86 -17.96 -1.00
CA LEU A 14 -13.58 -18.29 -1.65
C LEU A 14 -13.03 -19.66 -1.20
N PHE A 15 -13.41 -20.14 -0.01
CA PHE A 15 -13.02 -21.46 0.47
C PHE A 15 -13.93 -22.58 -0.04
N ILE A 16 -15.10 -22.23 -0.57
CA ILE A 16 -16.12 -23.18 -1.02
C ILE A 16 -16.09 -23.33 -2.54
N SER A 17 -15.97 -22.22 -3.27
CA SER A 17 -16.14 -22.16 -4.72
C SER A 17 -15.12 -21.21 -5.38
N SER A 18 -13.83 -21.43 -5.11
CA SER A 18 -12.75 -20.75 -5.85
C SER A 18 -12.38 -21.51 -7.12
N THR A 19 -11.97 -20.77 -8.15
CA THR A 19 -11.40 -21.31 -9.40
C THR A 19 -9.92 -21.68 -9.26
N GLY A 20 -9.31 -21.41 -8.11
CA GLY A 20 -7.95 -21.80 -7.72
C GLY A 20 -7.93 -22.55 -6.38
N PRO A 21 -6.80 -22.58 -5.67
CA PRO A 21 -6.72 -23.11 -4.30
C PRO A 21 -7.71 -22.42 -3.34
N ALA A 22 -8.11 -23.12 -2.29
CA ALA A 22 -9.08 -22.59 -1.33
C ALA A 22 -8.65 -21.25 -0.70
N GLY A 23 -9.57 -20.29 -0.66
CA GLY A 23 -9.32 -18.94 -0.15
C GLY A 23 -8.51 -18.05 -1.10
N THR A 24 -8.46 -18.37 -2.40
CA THR A 24 -7.85 -17.52 -3.43
C THR A 24 -8.89 -16.84 -4.32
N ALA A 25 -8.57 -15.64 -4.79
CA ALA A 25 -9.35 -14.87 -5.76
C ALA A 25 -8.91 -15.12 -7.21
N TRP A 26 -8.17 -16.20 -7.46
CA TRP A 26 -7.59 -16.49 -8.77
C TRP A 26 -8.68 -16.75 -9.81
N GLY A 27 -8.48 -16.27 -11.03
CA GLY A 27 -9.45 -16.37 -12.11
C GLY A 27 -10.61 -15.38 -12.01
N LEU A 28 -10.90 -14.78 -10.84
CA LEU A 28 -12.03 -13.87 -10.70
C LEU A 28 -11.87 -12.65 -11.60
N PHE A 29 -10.73 -11.96 -11.58
CA PHE A 29 -10.56 -10.72 -12.35
C PHE A 29 -10.14 -10.91 -13.81
N GLY A 30 -9.72 -12.11 -14.20
CA GLY A 30 -9.35 -12.46 -15.59
C GLY A 30 -8.09 -11.80 -16.14
N ASN A 31 -7.27 -11.14 -15.32
CA ASN A 31 -5.99 -10.54 -15.70
C ASN A 31 -5.04 -10.43 -14.48
N ASP A 32 -3.87 -9.82 -14.70
CA ASP A 32 -2.77 -9.73 -13.73
C ASP A 32 -2.70 -8.37 -13.01
N VAL A 33 -3.81 -7.62 -12.94
CA VAL A 33 -3.87 -6.37 -12.16
C VAL A 33 -4.66 -6.51 -10.84
N GLY A 34 -5.23 -7.68 -10.57
CA GLY A 34 -5.82 -8.02 -9.27
C GLY A 34 -6.99 -7.12 -8.86
N THR A 35 -7.03 -6.73 -7.59
CA THR A 35 -8.12 -5.91 -7.00
C THR A 35 -8.20 -4.50 -7.60
N LEU A 36 -7.17 -4.02 -8.30
CA LEU A 36 -7.27 -2.74 -9.02
C LEU A 36 -8.38 -2.75 -10.07
N ASN A 37 -8.84 -3.91 -10.54
CA ASN A 37 -10.02 -4.03 -11.43
C ASN A 37 -11.33 -3.56 -10.78
N LEU A 38 -11.39 -3.47 -9.45
CA LEU A 38 -12.54 -2.95 -8.70
C LEU A 38 -12.76 -1.46 -8.98
N ILE A 39 -11.71 -0.74 -9.36
CA ILE A 39 -11.79 0.64 -9.81
C ILE A 39 -12.41 0.66 -11.21
N SER A 40 -13.73 0.84 -11.26
CA SER A 40 -14.47 1.00 -12.51
C SER A 40 -14.33 2.40 -13.09
N ALA A 41 -14.63 2.55 -14.39
CA ALA A 41 -14.65 3.87 -15.03
C ALA A 41 -15.67 4.83 -14.37
N GLN A 42 -16.83 4.32 -13.96
CA GLN A 42 -17.84 5.10 -13.26
C GLN A 42 -17.32 5.60 -11.91
N MET A 43 -16.61 4.74 -11.17
CA MET A 43 -15.97 5.13 -9.92
C MET A 43 -14.91 6.20 -10.11
N LEU A 44 -14.06 6.07 -11.12
CA LEU A 44 -13.05 7.08 -11.42
C LEU A 44 -13.69 8.44 -11.72
N VAL A 45 -14.79 8.47 -12.47
CA VAL A 45 -15.55 9.71 -12.72
C VAL A 45 -16.10 10.29 -11.42
N ARG A 46 -16.66 9.45 -10.53
CA ARG A 46 -17.13 9.90 -9.20
C ARG A 46 -15.98 10.44 -8.34
N ALA A 47 -14.84 9.76 -8.32
CA ALA A 47 -13.64 10.21 -7.63
C ALA A 47 -13.17 11.58 -8.12
N ALA A 48 -13.15 11.80 -9.43
CA ALA A 48 -12.79 13.09 -10.01
C ALA A 48 -13.77 14.22 -9.61
N GLN A 49 -15.04 13.89 -9.37
CA GLN A 49 -16.04 14.85 -8.86
C GLN A 49 -15.85 15.19 -7.38
N GLU A 50 -14.99 14.49 -6.63
CA GLU A 50 -14.66 14.84 -5.25
C GLU A 50 -13.73 16.05 -5.16
N VAL A 51 -13.02 16.36 -6.24
CA VAL A 51 -12.12 17.52 -6.34
C VAL A 51 -12.95 18.79 -6.42
N ARG A 52 -13.04 19.51 -5.29
CA ARG A 52 -13.83 20.74 -5.12
C ARG A 52 -12.98 21.92 -4.75
N ARG A 53 -11.96 21.73 -3.91
CA ARG A 53 -11.10 22.80 -3.43
C ARG A 53 -9.94 23.09 -4.38
N GLY A 54 -9.52 22.09 -5.16
CA GLY A 54 -8.37 22.19 -6.07
C GLY A 54 -7.04 22.17 -5.33
N VAL A 55 -7.00 21.56 -4.13
CA VAL A 55 -5.76 21.35 -3.37
C VAL A 55 -5.16 20.00 -3.74
N VAL A 56 -3.83 19.94 -3.76
CA VAL A 56 -3.07 18.74 -4.14
C VAL A 56 -2.06 18.44 -3.05
N PHE A 57 -2.00 17.19 -2.60
CA PHE A 57 -1.02 16.71 -1.64
C PHE A 57 -0.16 15.62 -2.27
N SER A 58 1.16 15.76 -2.21
CA SER A 58 2.09 14.68 -2.53
C SER A 58 2.13 13.70 -1.37
N LEU A 59 1.99 12.41 -1.67
CA LEU A 59 2.08 11.35 -0.67
C LEU A 59 3.43 10.63 -0.69
N ASN A 60 4.42 11.24 -1.35
CA ASN A 60 5.75 10.67 -1.50
C ASN A 60 6.66 11.14 -0.36
N LEU A 61 7.11 10.19 0.45
CA LEU A 61 8.23 10.33 1.35
C LEU A 61 9.49 10.67 0.53
N GLU A 62 10.39 11.41 1.16
CA GLU A 62 11.70 11.71 0.55
C GLU A 62 12.42 10.40 0.21
N THR A 63 12.93 10.27 -1.00
CA THR A 63 13.51 9.01 -1.52
C THR A 63 14.74 8.54 -0.76
N THR A 64 15.37 9.41 0.02
CA THR A 64 16.50 9.11 0.90
C THR A 64 16.05 8.57 2.25
N LEU A 65 14.75 8.62 2.58
CA LEU A 65 14.20 8.14 3.84
C LEU A 65 13.41 6.84 3.63
N PRO A 66 13.46 5.92 4.61
CA PRO A 66 14.25 5.94 5.85
C PRO A 66 15.79 5.95 5.65
N ASP A 67 16.51 6.70 6.51
CA ASP A 67 17.98 6.75 6.55
C ASP A 67 18.49 6.47 7.99
N PRO A 68 19.24 5.37 8.21
CA PRO A 68 19.58 4.34 7.23
C PRO A 68 18.34 3.59 6.70
N PRO A 69 18.43 2.98 5.50
CA PRO A 69 17.36 2.13 5.00
C PRO A 69 17.03 1.00 5.96
N ILE A 70 15.74 0.70 6.10
CA ILE A 70 15.22 -0.39 6.92
C ILE A 70 15.06 -1.66 6.09
N LEU A 71 14.78 -2.80 6.74
CA LEU A 71 14.44 -4.08 6.07
C LEU A 71 15.49 -4.57 5.05
N GLY A 72 16.76 -4.32 5.34
CA GLY A 72 17.90 -4.82 4.55
C GLY A 72 18.04 -4.20 3.15
N ARG A 73 17.39 -3.06 2.89
CA ARG A 73 17.53 -2.33 1.61
C ARG A 73 18.89 -1.61 1.54
N GLY A 74 19.40 -1.41 0.32
CA GLY A 74 20.64 -0.67 0.10
C GLY A 74 20.45 0.84 0.20
N THR A 75 21.52 1.57 0.55
CA THR A 75 21.50 3.04 0.63
C THR A 75 21.53 3.67 -0.76
N LEU A 76 20.50 4.47 -1.06
CA LEU A 76 20.42 5.27 -2.27
C LEU A 76 21.60 6.25 -2.37
N LYS A 77 22.26 6.32 -3.52
CA LYS A 77 23.28 7.33 -3.81
C LYS A 77 22.87 8.15 -5.01
N HIS A 78 22.75 9.46 -4.84
CA HIS A 78 22.44 10.41 -5.90
C HIS A 78 23.73 11.01 -6.47
N HIS A 79 23.90 10.88 -7.78
CA HIS A 79 25.06 11.38 -8.50
C HIS A 79 24.61 12.42 -9.52
N ARG A 80 25.22 13.61 -9.50
CA ARG A 80 24.93 14.68 -10.46
C ARG A 80 26.08 14.81 -11.45
N ILE A 81 25.73 15.00 -12.71
CA ILE A 81 26.64 15.15 -13.84
C ILE A 81 26.45 16.57 -14.38
N GLU A 82 27.51 17.37 -14.37
CA GLU A 82 27.54 18.66 -15.06
C GLU A 82 27.81 18.42 -16.55
N LEU A 83 26.98 19.02 -17.41
CA LEU A 83 27.09 18.94 -18.87
C LEU A 83 27.96 20.10 -19.39
N ASP A 84 28.51 19.93 -20.60
CA ASP A 84 29.41 20.91 -21.23
C ASP A 84 28.76 22.29 -21.46
N ASP A 85 27.43 22.36 -21.51
CA ASP A 85 26.65 23.59 -21.68
C ASP A 85 26.23 24.25 -20.35
N GLY A 86 26.68 23.71 -19.22
CA GLY A 86 26.30 24.14 -17.87
C GLY A 86 24.97 23.55 -17.37
N GLY A 87 24.36 22.64 -18.14
CA GLY A 87 23.25 21.80 -17.71
C GLY A 87 23.66 20.74 -16.68
N TRP A 88 22.66 20.06 -16.12
CA TRP A 88 22.87 18.99 -15.14
C TRP A 88 21.96 17.81 -15.43
N ASP A 89 22.56 16.62 -15.49
CA ASP A 89 21.88 15.34 -15.45
C ASP A 89 22.15 14.66 -14.10
N ASP A 90 21.42 13.60 -13.78
CA ASP A 90 21.70 12.76 -12.63
C ASP A 90 21.47 11.26 -12.88
N TYR A 91 22.02 10.46 -11.98
CA TYR A 91 21.71 9.03 -11.88
C TYR A 91 21.77 8.58 -10.43
N TYR A 92 21.19 7.41 -10.17
CA TYR A 92 21.07 6.84 -8.83
C TYR A 92 21.68 5.44 -8.79
N ASP A 93 22.57 5.22 -7.83
CA ASP A 93 23.07 3.88 -7.51
C ASP A 93 22.27 3.30 -6.34
N SER A 94 22.14 1.96 -6.32
CA SER A 94 21.46 1.23 -5.25
C SER A 94 20.04 1.76 -4.98
N PHE A 95 19.30 2.03 -6.06
CA PHE A 95 17.89 2.42 -6.00
C PHE A 95 17.01 1.19 -5.82
N TYR A 96 16.49 1.02 -4.61
CA TYR A 96 15.47 0.03 -4.29
C TYR A 96 14.11 0.73 -4.33
N PRO A 97 13.20 0.39 -5.26
CA PRO A 97 11.84 0.93 -5.25
C PRO A 97 11.14 0.71 -3.90
N GLN A 98 11.58 -0.30 -3.15
CA GLN A 98 11.06 -0.70 -1.85
C GLN A 98 11.74 -0.05 -0.64
N ALA A 99 12.46 1.07 -0.83
CA ALA A 99 13.19 1.75 0.25
C ALA A 99 12.50 3.02 0.77
N SER A 100 11.44 3.49 0.11
CA SER A 100 10.69 4.70 0.50
C SER A 100 9.21 4.50 0.16
N SER A 101 8.42 5.57 -0.04
CA SER A 101 7.03 5.41 -0.50
C SER A 101 6.96 4.57 -1.76
N GLN A 102 6.21 3.47 -1.74
CA GLN A 102 6.28 2.44 -2.77
C GLN A 102 4.93 1.78 -3.06
N TRP A 103 4.88 1.05 -4.17
CA TRP A 103 3.86 0.06 -4.50
C TRP A 103 4.53 -1.30 -4.68
N ASP A 104 3.96 -2.33 -4.07
CA ASP A 104 4.35 -3.72 -4.22
C ASP A 104 3.47 -4.43 -5.23
N SER A 105 4.05 -4.82 -6.36
CA SER A 105 3.35 -5.52 -7.45
C SER A 105 2.86 -6.90 -7.02
N LEU A 106 2.03 -7.55 -7.85
CA LEU A 106 1.62 -8.93 -7.59
C LEU A 106 2.77 -9.94 -7.66
N GLY A 107 3.90 -9.56 -8.27
CA GLY A 107 5.15 -10.33 -8.29
C GLY A 107 6.03 -10.11 -7.06
N HIS A 108 5.67 -9.20 -6.14
CA HIS A 108 6.49 -8.87 -4.96
C HIS A 108 6.58 -10.03 -3.96
N CYS A 109 5.43 -10.63 -3.65
CA CYS A 109 5.30 -11.61 -2.57
C CYS A 109 4.76 -12.94 -3.10
N ARG A 110 5.38 -14.04 -2.65
CA ARG A 110 4.98 -15.41 -2.95
C ARG A 110 4.42 -16.07 -1.71
N HIS A 111 3.29 -16.77 -1.84
CA HIS A 111 2.84 -17.68 -0.79
C HIS A 111 3.68 -18.97 -0.82
N PRO A 112 4.21 -19.46 0.32
CA PRO A 112 5.06 -20.65 0.35
C PRO A 112 4.42 -21.88 -0.30
N GLU A 113 3.16 -22.17 0.03
CA GLU A 113 2.41 -23.28 -0.55
C GLU A 113 1.83 -23.01 -1.95
N VAL A 114 0.99 -21.97 -2.11
CA VAL A 114 0.24 -21.80 -3.37
C VAL A 114 1.01 -21.07 -4.48
N GLY A 115 2.10 -20.36 -4.17
CA GLY A 115 2.88 -19.64 -5.18
C GLY A 115 2.51 -18.17 -5.32
N PHE A 116 2.75 -17.59 -6.49
CA PHE A 116 2.38 -16.20 -6.79
C PHE A 116 0.90 -16.11 -7.19
N TYR A 117 0.40 -14.88 -7.35
CA TYR A 117 -0.96 -14.63 -7.83
C TYR A 117 -1.22 -15.39 -9.15
N GLN A 118 -2.44 -15.93 -9.33
CA GLN A 118 -2.84 -16.81 -10.45
C GLN A 118 -2.04 -18.11 -10.59
N GLY A 119 -1.21 -18.48 -9.61
CA GLY A 119 -0.42 -19.71 -9.63
C GLY A 119 0.82 -19.63 -10.51
N TYR A 120 1.25 -18.42 -10.90
CA TYR A 120 2.54 -18.24 -11.56
C TYR A 120 3.69 -18.77 -10.68
N ASP A 121 4.70 -19.35 -11.32
CA ASP A 121 5.93 -19.75 -10.66
C ASP A 121 7.00 -18.65 -10.78
N SER A 122 8.13 -18.86 -10.11
CA SER A 122 9.24 -17.91 -10.14
C SER A 122 9.78 -17.69 -11.56
N ALA A 123 9.76 -18.71 -12.42
CA ALA A 123 10.28 -18.59 -13.78
C ALA A 123 9.44 -17.60 -14.60
N ALA A 124 8.11 -17.67 -14.49
CA ALA A 124 7.20 -16.75 -15.16
C ALA A 124 7.34 -15.30 -14.66
N VAL A 125 7.50 -15.09 -13.34
CA VAL A 125 7.67 -13.74 -12.77
C VAL A 125 9.01 -13.12 -13.16
N THR A 126 10.07 -13.93 -13.25
CA THR A 126 11.42 -13.45 -13.62
C THR A 126 11.74 -13.55 -15.12
N ASP A 127 10.76 -13.85 -15.97
CA ASP A 127 11.00 -14.01 -17.40
C ASP A 127 11.48 -12.67 -18.02
N SER A 128 12.61 -12.71 -18.72
CA SER A 128 13.22 -11.50 -19.28
C SER A 128 12.49 -10.89 -20.48
N THR A 129 11.51 -11.62 -21.05
CA THR A 129 10.82 -11.25 -22.30
C THR A 129 9.34 -10.96 -22.07
N THR A 130 8.67 -11.77 -21.25
CA THR A 130 7.26 -11.65 -20.91
C THR A 130 7.06 -11.92 -19.41
N PRO A 131 7.59 -11.05 -18.53
CA PRO A 131 7.43 -11.23 -17.09
C PRO A 131 5.95 -11.15 -16.70
N ALA A 132 5.52 -12.08 -15.86
CA ALA A 132 4.20 -12.05 -15.25
C ALA A 132 4.18 -11.13 -14.02
N LEU A 133 3.00 -10.56 -13.72
CA LEU A 133 2.72 -9.85 -12.46
C LEU A 133 3.58 -8.59 -12.18
N GLY A 134 4.34 -8.12 -13.16
CA GLY A 134 5.22 -6.97 -13.00
C GLY A 134 4.48 -5.64 -12.90
N ILE A 135 5.15 -4.66 -12.29
CA ILE A 135 4.61 -3.33 -12.03
C ILE A 135 4.24 -2.55 -13.30
N GLU A 136 4.80 -2.91 -14.46
CA GLU A 136 4.45 -2.32 -15.76
C GLU A 136 2.97 -2.51 -16.11
N GLN A 137 2.35 -3.60 -15.67
CA GLN A 137 0.90 -3.84 -15.85
C GLN A 137 0.08 -2.73 -15.17
N TRP A 138 0.53 -2.28 -14.00
CA TRP A 138 -0.11 -1.20 -13.24
C TRP A 138 0.26 0.17 -13.82
N SER A 139 1.47 0.34 -14.34
CA SER A 139 1.88 1.56 -15.03
C SER A 139 1.03 1.82 -16.29
N GLN A 140 0.76 0.78 -17.08
CA GLN A 140 -0.07 0.88 -18.29
C GLN A 140 -1.55 1.13 -17.97
N ARG A 141 -2.05 0.59 -16.86
CA ARG A 141 -3.40 0.82 -16.36
C ARG A 141 -3.57 2.19 -15.70
N GLY A 142 -2.57 2.63 -14.94
CA GLY A 142 -2.66 3.67 -13.92
C GLY A 142 -3.32 3.19 -12.64
N ILE A 143 -3.01 3.85 -11.52
CA ILE A 143 -3.73 3.69 -10.25
C ILE A 143 -4.44 5.00 -9.98
N ALA A 144 -5.73 5.09 -10.31
CA ALA A 144 -6.51 6.30 -10.12
C ALA A 144 -7.90 5.95 -9.63
N GLY A 145 -8.33 6.48 -8.49
CA GLY A 145 -9.59 6.10 -7.86
C GLY A 145 -9.96 7.02 -6.72
N ARG A 146 -11.08 6.74 -6.06
CA ARG A 146 -11.45 7.47 -4.84
C ARG A 146 -10.61 6.94 -3.69
N PHE A 147 -9.98 7.82 -2.93
CA PHE A 147 -9.37 7.41 -1.66
C PHE A 147 -10.32 7.64 -0.49
N VAL A 148 -10.12 6.85 0.56
CA VAL A 148 -10.62 7.13 1.91
C VAL A 148 -9.43 7.03 2.87
N LEU A 149 -9.15 8.13 3.56
CA LEU A 149 -8.17 8.18 4.65
C LEU A 149 -8.81 7.65 5.93
N VAL A 150 -8.17 6.70 6.58
CA VAL A 150 -8.51 6.24 7.94
C VAL A 150 -7.40 6.71 8.88
N ASP A 151 -7.65 7.82 9.57
CA ASP A 151 -6.72 8.52 10.45
C ASP A 151 -6.71 7.91 11.86
N VAL A 152 -6.16 6.68 11.97
CA VAL A 152 -6.03 5.97 13.25
C VAL A 152 -5.18 6.78 14.24
N ALA A 153 -4.07 7.34 13.78
CA ALA A 153 -3.15 8.11 14.62
C ALA A 153 -3.81 9.34 15.22
N GLY A 154 -4.46 10.17 14.40
CA GLY A 154 -5.15 11.37 14.87
C GLY A 154 -6.37 11.03 15.72
N HIS A 155 -7.12 9.99 15.37
CA HIS A 155 -8.26 9.53 16.17
C HIS A 155 -7.86 9.13 17.58
N LEU A 156 -6.84 8.27 17.71
CA LEU A 156 -6.33 7.83 19.00
C LEU A 156 -5.71 8.99 19.81
N ALA A 157 -5.05 9.95 19.15
CA ALA A 157 -4.55 11.16 19.80
C ALA A 157 -5.70 12.03 20.36
N ARG A 158 -6.78 12.25 19.59
CA ARG A 158 -7.97 13.00 20.03
C ARG A 158 -8.70 12.32 21.20
N ARG A 159 -8.65 10.99 21.28
CA ARG A 159 -9.16 10.20 22.42
C ARG A 159 -8.27 10.25 23.67
N GLY A 160 -7.11 10.90 23.61
CA GLY A 160 -6.16 10.97 24.73
C GLY A 160 -5.31 9.70 24.91
N THR A 161 -5.30 8.80 23.93
CA THR A 161 -4.52 7.55 23.94
C THR A 161 -3.67 7.46 22.67
N PRO A 162 -2.74 8.40 22.43
CA PRO A 162 -2.00 8.47 21.18
C PRO A 162 -1.26 7.16 20.88
N LEU A 163 -1.25 6.78 19.60
CA LEU A 163 -0.56 5.59 19.13
C LEU A 163 0.95 5.74 19.30
N ASP A 164 1.59 4.74 19.92
CA ASP A 164 3.05 4.70 20.05
C ASP A 164 3.66 4.06 18.78
N ALA A 165 4.11 4.89 17.85
CA ALA A 165 4.68 4.45 16.59
C ALA A 165 5.98 3.62 16.72
N SER A 166 6.59 3.58 17.92
CA SER A 166 7.79 2.77 18.19
C SER A 166 7.48 1.33 18.62
N LYS A 167 6.20 0.97 18.74
CA LYS A 167 5.75 -0.33 19.22
C LYS A 167 4.90 -1.05 18.19
N SER A 168 4.91 -2.37 18.29
CA SER A 168 3.97 -3.22 17.57
C SER A 168 2.56 -2.95 18.07
N PHE A 169 1.65 -2.64 17.15
CA PHE A 169 0.24 -2.42 17.45
C PHE A 169 -0.62 -2.90 16.28
N GLY A 170 -1.44 -3.92 16.51
CA GLY A 170 -2.39 -4.45 15.54
C GLY A 170 -3.65 -3.60 15.47
N ILE A 171 -3.91 -3.02 14.30
CA ILE A 171 -5.13 -2.28 14.00
C ILE A 171 -6.15 -3.28 13.46
N HIS A 172 -7.11 -3.64 14.32
CA HIS A 172 -8.19 -4.56 14.00
C HIS A 172 -9.38 -3.84 13.33
N PRO A 173 -10.26 -4.56 12.60
CA PRO A 173 -11.45 -4.00 11.96
C PRO A 173 -12.32 -3.13 12.87
N GLU A 174 -12.47 -3.47 14.15
CA GLU A 174 -13.29 -2.71 15.09
C GLU A 174 -12.78 -1.28 15.27
N LEU A 175 -11.45 -1.09 15.31
CA LEU A 175 -10.84 0.24 15.39
C LEU A 175 -10.98 0.99 14.05
N LEU A 176 -10.90 0.29 12.91
CA LEU A 176 -11.13 0.91 11.60
C LEU A 176 -12.55 1.45 11.48
N GLU A 177 -13.56 0.67 11.89
CA GLU A 177 -14.96 1.10 11.93
C GLU A 177 -15.20 2.26 12.89
N GLU A 178 -14.54 2.24 14.06
CA GLU A 178 -14.61 3.34 15.01
C GLU A 178 -14.08 4.64 14.41
N VAL A 179 -12.94 4.59 13.71
CA VAL A 179 -12.35 5.75 13.04
C VAL A 179 -13.23 6.25 11.89
N LEU A 180 -13.71 5.34 11.03
CA LEU A 180 -14.62 5.69 9.93
C LEU A 180 -15.89 6.38 10.45
N THR A 181 -16.47 5.87 11.54
CA THR A 181 -17.64 6.47 12.21
C THR A 181 -17.32 7.87 12.73
N ALA A 182 -16.18 8.05 13.40
CA ALA A 182 -15.78 9.34 13.95
C ALA A 182 -15.46 10.39 12.86
N GLN A 183 -15.00 9.95 11.69
CA GLN A 183 -14.74 10.78 10.52
C GLN A 183 -15.98 10.99 9.63
N GLU A 184 -17.13 10.42 9.99
CA GLU A 184 -18.34 10.41 9.15
C GLU A 184 -18.05 9.92 7.70
N SER A 185 -17.13 8.96 7.58
CA SER A 185 -16.62 8.45 6.31
C SER A 185 -17.13 7.05 6.01
N ILE A 186 -17.36 6.76 4.73
CA ILE A 186 -17.86 5.46 4.27
C ILE A 186 -16.91 4.93 3.19
N ILE A 187 -16.45 3.69 3.36
CA ILE A 187 -15.76 2.96 2.29
C ILE A 187 -16.80 2.43 1.32
N GLU A 188 -16.63 2.77 0.04
CA GLU A 188 -17.36 2.23 -1.10
C GLU A 188 -16.54 1.15 -1.80
N PRO A 189 -17.20 0.17 -2.45
CA PRO A 189 -16.51 -0.81 -3.28
C PRO A 189 -15.61 -0.12 -4.31
N GLY A 190 -14.34 -0.53 -4.39
CA GLY A 190 -13.29 -0.02 -5.27
C GLY A 190 -12.50 1.18 -4.72
N ASP A 191 -12.75 1.61 -3.48
CA ASP A 191 -11.95 2.66 -2.84
C ASP A 191 -10.50 2.21 -2.60
N ILE A 192 -9.60 3.20 -2.62
CA ILE A 192 -8.22 3.07 -2.18
C ILE A 192 -8.14 3.49 -0.71
N LEU A 193 -7.80 2.55 0.16
CA LEU A 193 -7.68 2.80 1.60
C LEU A 193 -6.31 3.43 1.91
N LEU A 194 -6.28 4.63 2.48
CA LEU A 194 -5.07 5.24 3.03
C LEU A 194 -5.10 5.09 4.56
N LEU A 195 -4.15 4.36 5.13
CA LEU A 195 -4.06 4.12 6.57
C LEU A 195 -2.99 5.02 7.19
N ASN A 196 -3.41 5.96 8.03
CA ASN A 196 -2.49 6.82 8.77
C ASN A 196 -2.26 6.32 10.19
N THR A 197 -1.10 5.70 10.39
CA THR A 197 -0.55 5.23 11.67
C THR A 197 0.34 6.27 12.35
N GLY A 198 0.75 7.33 11.64
CA GLY A 198 1.63 8.38 12.12
C GLY A 198 3.11 7.97 12.17
N TRP A 199 3.49 6.85 11.56
CA TRP A 199 4.83 6.29 11.64
C TRP A 199 5.87 7.14 10.89
N THR A 200 5.60 7.56 9.64
CA THR A 200 6.54 8.41 8.89
C THR A 200 6.78 9.75 9.60
N ARG A 201 5.71 10.38 10.11
CA ARG A 201 5.79 11.61 10.92
C ARG A 201 6.66 11.41 12.16
N TRP A 202 6.41 10.34 12.92
CA TRP A 202 7.22 10.00 14.11
C TRP A 202 8.69 9.77 13.74
N TYR A 203 8.95 9.02 12.68
CA TYR A 203 10.30 8.70 12.21
C TYR A 203 11.11 9.97 11.89
N ARG A 204 10.49 10.97 11.26
CA ARG A 204 11.13 12.25 10.96
C ARG A 204 11.61 12.99 12.21
N THR A 205 10.96 12.81 13.37
CA THR A 205 11.36 13.44 14.65
C THR A 205 12.58 12.79 15.30
N LEU A 206 12.97 11.59 14.87
CA LEU A 206 14.04 10.84 15.49
C LEU A 206 15.43 11.40 15.17
N ALA A 207 16.30 11.40 16.18
CA ALA A 207 17.72 11.66 15.99
C ALA A 207 18.39 10.52 15.18
N PRO A 208 19.50 10.79 14.47
CA PRO A 208 20.18 9.78 13.63
C PRO A 208 20.51 8.47 14.37
N GLN A 209 20.96 8.54 15.62
CA GLN A 209 21.26 7.34 16.41
C GLN A 209 20.02 6.48 16.73
N ALA A 210 18.86 7.11 16.89
CA ALA A 210 17.61 6.38 17.07
C ALA A 210 17.16 5.73 15.75
N ARG A 211 17.33 6.41 14.62
CA ARG A 211 17.07 5.83 13.28
C ARG A 211 18.00 4.65 12.97
N GLN A 212 19.28 4.76 13.31
CA GLN A 212 20.23 3.64 13.19
C GLN A 212 19.75 2.42 13.97
N ARG A 213 19.32 2.60 15.23
CA ARG A 213 18.80 1.48 16.04
C ARG A 213 17.55 0.83 15.45
N LEU A 214 16.72 1.57 14.72
CA LEU A 214 15.57 1.00 14.01
C LEU A 214 16.03 0.20 12.79
N ALA A 215 16.96 0.73 12.00
CA ALA A 215 17.53 0.01 10.87
C ALA A 215 18.20 -1.31 11.29
N ASP A 216 18.91 -1.30 12.43
CA ASP A 216 19.60 -2.48 12.98
C ASP A 216 18.64 -3.60 13.43
N GLN A 217 17.34 -3.31 13.63
CA GLN A 217 16.34 -4.32 14.03
C GLN A 217 15.96 -5.26 12.89
N GLY A 218 16.14 -4.85 11.63
CA GLY A 218 15.75 -5.67 10.48
C GLY A 218 14.28 -6.11 10.55
N GLU A 219 14.03 -7.42 10.42
CA GLU A 219 12.69 -8.02 10.49
C GLU A 219 12.04 -7.93 11.88
N ASP A 220 12.84 -7.68 12.93
CA ASP A 220 12.34 -7.56 14.30
C ASP A 220 11.86 -6.13 14.60
N LEU A 221 11.83 -5.24 13.60
CA LEU A 221 11.33 -3.87 13.69
C LEU A 221 9.90 -3.88 14.23
N ALA A 222 9.64 -3.08 15.26
CA ALA A 222 8.31 -2.97 15.85
C ALA A 222 7.56 -1.76 15.27
N THR A 223 6.40 -2.00 14.64
CA THR A 223 5.61 -0.94 13.99
C THR A 223 4.11 -1.15 14.19
N PRO A 224 3.31 -0.08 14.24
CA PRO A 224 1.87 -0.19 14.07
C PRO A 224 1.53 -0.53 12.62
N GLY A 225 0.38 -1.17 12.43
CA GLY A 225 -0.19 -1.47 11.13
C GLY A 225 -1.45 -2.32 11.28
N LEU A 226 -2.02 -2.75 10.17
CA LEU A 226 -3.15 -3.68 10.19
C LEU A 226 -2.80 -4.95 10.98
N ASP A 227 -3.75 -5.47 11.73
CA ASP A 227 -3.63 -6.81 12.31
C ASP A 227 -3.70 -7.88 11.20
N PRO A 228 -2.79 -8.87 11.15
CA PRO A 228 -2.75 -9.85 10.07
C PRO A 228 -3.86 -10.93 10.15
N GLY A 229 -4.69 -10.90 11.19
CA GLY A 229 -5.74 -11.88 11.42
C GLY A 229 -6.76 -11.98 10.29
N GLU A 230 -7.44 -13.12 10.22
CA GLU A 230 -8.44 -13.41 9.19
C GLU A 230 -9.60 -12.42 9.17
N ALA A 231 -9.97 -11.89 10.35
CA ALA A 231 -10.98 -10.83 10.45
C ALA A 231 -10.62 -9.61 9.61
N THR A 232 -9.33 -9.22 9.58
CA THR A 232 -8.84 -8.10 8.75
C THR A 232 -8.92 -8.43 7.27
N VAL A 233 -8.46 -9.62 6.86
CA VAL A 233 -8.51 -10.05 5.45
C VAL A 233 -9.94 -10.04 4.93
N ARG A 234 -10.85 -10.63 5.71
CA ARG A 234 -12.29 -10.67 5.46
C ARG A 234 -12.87 -9.28 5.34
N TRP A 235 -12.53 -8.39 6.27
CA TRP A 235 -13.00 -7.01 6.26
C TRP A 235 -12.57 -6.26 5.00
N LEU A 236 -11.29 -6.36 4.63
CA LEU A 236 -10.73 -5.73 3.43
C LEU A 236 -11.39 -6.25 2.15
N TRP A 237 -11.52 -7.58 2.03
CA TRP A 237 -12.12 -8.23 0.87
C TRP A 237 -13.60 -7.92 0.74
N ASN A 238 -14.39 -8.06 1.82
CA ASN A 238 -15.84 -7.87 1.78
C ASN A 238 -16.21 -6.39 1.51
N ARG A 239 -15.37 -5.44 1.93
CA ARG A 239 -15.51 -4.03 1.56
C ARG A 239 -15.08 -3.72 0.12
N LYS A 240 -14.58 -4.71 -0.62
CA LYS A 240 -14.11 -4.61 -2.00
C LYS A 240 -13.09 -3.48 -2.17
N ILE A 241 -12.14 -3.37 -1.24
CA ILE A 241 -11.07 -2.36 -1.33
C ILE A 241 -10.17 -2.68 -2.55
N ALA A 242 -9.86 -1.66 -3.35
CA ALA A 242 -9.06 -1.85 -4.56
C ALA A 242 -7.56 -1.88 -4.29
N ALA A 243 -7.09 -1.07 -3.34
CA ALA A 243 -5.69 -0.97 -2.93
C ALA A 243 -5.59 -0.43 -1.51
N ILE A 244 -4.49 -0.73 -0.84
CA ILE A 244 -4.22 -0.26 0.52
C ILE A 244 -2.85 0.41 0.49
N ALA A 245 -2.76 1.63 1.00
CA ALA A 245 -1.49 2.30 1.23
C ALA A 245 -1.42 2.78 2.69
N ALA A 246 -0.27 2.63 3.32
CA ALA A 246 -0.05 3.05 4.71
C ALA A 246 1.21 3.89 4.84
N ASP A 247 1.28 4.69 5.90
CA ASP A 247 2.48 5.45 6.28
C ASP A 247 3.46 4.65 7.16
N CYS A 248 3.29 3.32 7.24
CA CYS A 248 4.17 2.42 7.98
C CYS A 248 4.96 1.48 7.04
N PRO A 249 6.03 0.83 7.54
CA PRO A 249 6.93 0.02 6.71
C PRO A 249 6.39 -1.25 6.07
N ALA A 250 5.21 -1.75 6.45
CA ALA A 250 4.72 -3.04 5.97
C ALA A 250 3.20 -3.09 5.72
N VAL A 251 2.46 -1.98 5.87
CA VAL A 251 0.97 -1.98 5.95
C VAL A 251 0.42 -2.72 7.17
N GLU A 252 0.88 -3.95 7.46
CA GLU A 252 0.60 -4.68 8.69
C GLU A 252 1.58 -4.34 9.82
N ARG A 253 1.19 -4.71 11.04
CA ARG A 253 2.03 -4.51 12.23
C ARG A 253 3.24 -5.45 12.22
N MET A 254 4.42 -4.91 12.45
CA MET A 254 5.65 -5.69 12.63
C MET A 254 6.03 -5.83 14.12
N PRO A 255 6.79 -6.88 14.52
CA PRO A 255 7.30 -7.99 13.71
C PRO A 255 6.25 -9.08 13.47
N PHE A 256 6.33 -9.81 12.35
CA PHE A 256 5.45 -10.97 12.10
C PHE A 256 5.90 -12.21 12.88
N ASP A 257 4.97 -13.14 13.12
CA ASP A 257 5.26 -14.41 13.79
C ASP A 257 5.85 -15.41 12.79
N LYS A 258 7.17 -15.64 12.87
CA LYS A 258 7.89 -16.54 11.98
C LYS A 258 7.41 -18.01 12.05
N GLY A 259 6.63 -18.37 13.07
CA GLY A 259 6.01 -19.69 13.19
C GLY A 259 4.69 -19.86 12.43
N SER A 260 4.15 -18.78 11.84
CA SER A 260 2.86 -18.81 11.15
C SER A 260 2.87 -17.95 9.88
N GLU A 261 2.65 -18.57 8.72
CA GLU A 261 2.49 -17.87 7.44
C GLU A 261 1.26 -16.94 7.44
N ASP A 262 0.29 -17.22 8.31
CA ASP A 262 -0.91 -16.39 8.50
C ASP A 262 -0.66 -15.12 9.31
N SER A 263 0.54 -14.94 9.86
CA SER A 263 0.90 -13.76 10.64
C SER A 263 1.44 -12.60 9.80
N PHE A 264 1.56 -12.79 8.49
CA PHE A 264 2.01 -11.78 7.54
C PHE A 264 0.93 -11.57 6.48
N LEU A 265 0.25 -10.44 6.57
CA LEU A 265 -0.89 -10.06 5.74
C LEU A 265 -0.52 -10.00 4.26
N HIS A 266 0.71 -9.60 3.93
CA HIS A 266 1.29 -9.68 2.59
C HIS A 266 1.09 -11.03 1.89
N ILE A 267 1.33 -12.15 2.59
CA ILE A 267 1.20 -13.52 2.04
C ILE A 267 -0.27 -13.86 1.77
N ARG A 268 -1.22 -13.22 2.46
CA ARG A 268 -2.65 -13.43 2.26
C ARG A 268 -3.21 -12.48 1.20
N LEU A 269 -2.76 -11.23 1.16
CA LEU A 269 -3.32 -10.20 0.31
C LEU A 269 -2.77 -10.25 -1.12
N ILE A 270 -1.45 -10.34 -1.29
CA ILE A 270 -0.84 -10.27 -2.63
C ILE A 270 -1.07 -11.58 -3.41
N PRO A 271 -0.48 -12.72 -3.03
CA PRO A 271 -0.52 -13.92 -3.87
C PRO A 271 -1.89 -14.61 -3.85
N LYS A 272 -2.69 -14.53 -2.77
CA LYS A 272 -4.02 -15.19 -2.75
C LYS A 272 -5.13 -14.31 -3.31
N LEU A 273 -5.16 -13.03 -2.94
CA LEU A 273 -6.30 -12.15 -3.23
C LEU A 273 -6.02 -11.10 -4.32
N GLY A 274 -4.75 -10.87 -4.68
CA GLY A 274 -4.37 -9.94 -5.74
C GLY A 274 -4.44 -8.47 -5.32
N PHE A 275 -4.24 -8.15 -4.03
CA PHE A 275 -4.23 -6.77 -3.55
C PHE A 275 -2.99 -6.00 -3.97
N ALA A 276 -3.18 -4.71 -4.28
CA ALA A 276 -2.09 -3.75 -4.37
C ALA A 276 -1.82 -3.13 -2.99
N LEU A 277 -0.57 -3.26 -2.51
CA LEU A 277 -0.11 -2.71 -1.23
C LEU A 277 0.90 -1.60 -1.46
N GLY A 278 0.79 -0.54 -0.67
CA GLY A 278 1.69 0.59 -0.68
C GLY A 278 2.18 0.92 0.73
N GLU A 279 3.48 1.17 0.84
CA GLU A 279 4.15 1.36 2.13
C GLU A 279 4.79 2.73 2.21
N LEU A 280 5.03 3.21 3.44
CA LEU A 280 5.79 4.43 3.72
C LEU A 280 5.24 5.69 3.04
N PHE A 281 3.92 5.79 2.79
CA PHE A 281 3.31 7.00 2.24
C PHE A 281 3.44 8.18 3.21
N ASP A 282 3.68 9.38 2.70
CA ASP A 282 3.67 10.61 3.52
C ASP A 282 2.23 11.15 3.61
N LEU A 283 1.55 10.85 4.72
CA LEU A 283 0.14 11.21 4.93
C LEU A 283 -0.04 12.45 5.81
N GLU A 284 1.04 13.07 6.29
CA GLU A 284 0.97 14.09 7.35
C GLU A 284 0.17 15.32 6.94
N GLN A 285 0.47 15.88 5.76
CA GLN A 285 -0.24 17.08 5.27
C GLN A 285 -1.69 16.79 4.91
N LEU A 286 -1.97 15.60 4.35
CA LEU A 286 -3.34 15.18 4.04
C LEU A 286 -4.16 15.03 5.32
N ALA A 287 -3.64 14.34 6.33
CA ALA A 287 -4.34 14.12 7.59
C ALA A 287 -4.68 15.45 8.29
N ALA A 288 -3.74 16.40 8.33
CA ALA A 288 -3.98 17.73 8.90
C ALA A 288 -5.05 18.54 8.13
N ASP A 289 -5.07 18.44 6.80
CA ASP A 289 -6.10 19.09 5.98
C ASP A 289 -7.48 18.45 6.18
N CYS A 290 -7.56 17.11 6.21
CA CYS A 290 -8.80 16.38 6.49
C CYS A 290 -9.35 16.67 7.90
N GLU A 291 -8.48 16.84 8.90
CA GLU A 291 -8.90 17.27 10.25
C GLU A 291 -9.50 18.68 10.23
N THR A 292 -9.01 19.55 9.36
CA THR A 292 -9.49 20.94 9.25
C THR A 292 -10.84 21.04 8.53
N ASP A 293 -11.05 20.28 7.45
CA ASP A 293 -12.26 20.39 6.61
C ASP A 293 -13.29 19.27 6.80
N GLY A 294 -12.95 18.24 7.59
CA GLY A 294 -13.81 17.09 7.85
C GLY A 294 -14.00 16.13 6.66
N ARG A 295 -13.29 16.31 5.54
CA ARG A 295 -13.41 15.46 4.35
C ARG A 295 -12.20 14.53 4.24
N TYR A 296 -12.42 13.24 4.51
CA TYR A 296 -11.37 12.21 4.48
C TYR A 296 -11.34 11.42 3.17
N HIS A 297 -11.92 11.95 2.09
CA HIS A 297 -11.99 11.29 0.79
C HIS A 297 -11.77 12.31 -0.34
N GLY A 298 -11.35 11.80 -1.50
CA GLY A 298 -11.01 12.60 -2.66
C GLY A 298 -10.52 11.75 -3.83
N LEU A 299 -9.87 12.37 -4.81
CA LEU A 299 -9.24 11.66 -5.92
C LEU A 299 -7.82 11.29 -5.56
N PHE A 300 -7.46 10.03 -5.71
CA PHE A 300 -6.10 9.53 -5.65
C PHE A 300 -5.61 9.21 -7.06
N VAL A 301 -4.36 9.55 -7.34
CA VAL A 301 -3.66 9.17 -8.56
C VAL A 301 -2.23 8.74 -8.22
N ALA A 302 -1.77 7.65 -8.82
CA ALA A 302 -0.38 7.24 -8.82
C ALA A 302 0.01 6.71 -10.21
N ALA A 303 1.25 7.00 -10.59
CA ALA A 303 1.83 6.55 -11.85
C ALA A 303 3.11 5.76 -11.58
N PRO A 304 3.00 4.42 -11.38
CA PRO A 304 4.14 3.55 -11.20
C PRO A 304 5.11 3.59 -12.39
N LEU A 305 6.38 3.28 -12.13
CA LEU A 305 7.40 3.14 -13.16
C LEU A 305 6.98 2.06 -14.18
N ASN A 306 7.21 2.34 -15.45
CA ASN A 306 7.02 1.37 -16.52
C ASN A 306 8.27 0.48 -16.64
N THR A 307 8.45 -0.40 -15.65
CA THR A 307 9.59 -1.31 -15.54
C THR A 307 9.12 -2.74 -15.73
N PRO A 308 9.31 -3.35 -16.92
CA PRO A 308 8.91 -4.73 -17.17
C PRO A 308 9.50 -5.71 -16.14
N GLY A 309 8.63 -6.48 -15.48
CA GLY A 309 9.01 -7.45 -14.46
C GLY A 309 9.44 -6.83 -13.13
N GLY A 310 9.20 -5.54 -12.94
CA GLY A 310 9.51 -4.87 -11.68
C GLY A 310 8.63 -5.39 -10.54
N ALA A 311 9.24 -5.84 -9.44
CA ALA A 311 8.52 -6.28 -8.26
C ALA A 311 7.80 -5.14 -7.51
N GLY A 312 8.10 -3.89 -7.84
CA GLY A 312 7.44 -2.72 -7.29
C GLY A 312 7.93 -1.43 -7.95
N SER A 313 7.42 -0.31 -7.47
CA SER A 313 7.74 1.04 -7.95
C SER A 313 7.72 2.01 -6.79
N PRO A 314 8.43 3.15 -6.83
CA PRO A 314 8.06 4.29 -6.01
C PRO A 314 6.57 4.62 -6.15
N ALA A 315 5.98 5.18 -5.10
CA ALA A 315 4.55 5.48 -5.07
C ALA A 315 4.14 6.43 -6.20
N ASN A 316 4.92 7.51 -6.41
CA ASN A 316 4.60 8.61 -7.32
C ASN A 316 3.11 9.01 -7.22
N ALA A 317 2.68 9.25 -5.98
CA ALA A 317 1.29 9.35 -5.61
C ALA A 317 0.90 10.78 -5.20
N LEU A 318 -0.28 11.19 -5.66
CA LEU A 318 -0.92 12.46 -5.34
C LEU A 318 -2.36 12.20 -4.91
N VAL A 319 -2.88 13.07 -4.05
CA VAL A 319 -4.31 13.17 -3.80
C VAL A 319 -4.80 14.59 -4.04
N LEU A 320 -6.05 14.68 -4.51
CA LEU A 320 -6.71 15.92 -4.86
C LEU A 320 -8.07 16.01 -4.13
N LYS A 321 -8.36 17.19 -3.56
CA LYS A 321 -9.62 17.49 -2.84
C LYS A 321 -10.27 18.78 -3.33
#